data_AF-A0A0P0CMG5-F1
#
_entry.id   AF-A0A0P0CMG5-F1
#
_cell.length_a   1.000
_cell.length_b   1.000
_cell.length_c   1.000
_cell.angle_alpha   90.00
_cell.angle_beta   90.00
_cell.angle_gamma   90.00
#
_symmetry.space_group_name_H-M   'P 1'
#
loop_
_entity.id
_entity.type
_entity.pdbx_description
1 polymer ?
#
loop_
_entity_poly.entity_id
_entity_poly.type
_entity_poly.pdbx_seq_one_letter_code
_entity_poly.pdbx_strand_id
1 'polypeptide(L)'
;MPRTSTERPQRDVHSLTLLLRERLQSGRNLVYYASGRKVRDAYFTLPFDNVVLVDYCFPQIFHIEKRVITIGLTALQATAAFKEADIRFDAFVCSNEGLNEGGGYYPINGNWSMGTILPILKDTYLHIACPGYYGRTRWREKMFNLPHQVSLLNATDPDYLDPSIFSEYSRYGKAAGVWRVTKQPGLAVSFKAGNRTVTLQRKNIWDDYDRLDTLMVRCSPGEERQLQQIVPKAKPLYRPKYYRGDEQDASFEAILHFCNLHRVGKLGLTPWLGGNYNRFVNYLKANEARFPYPQELYLYHLHHNDYQQLYQQAGEITKKARTFVELP
;
A
#
# COMPACT_ATOMS: atom_id res chain seq x y z
N MET A 1 -18.32 -14.41 -17.13
CA MET A 1 -17.54 -13.26 -17.63
C MET A 1 -17.81 -12.06 -16.72
N PRO A 2 -16.79 -11.39 -16.15
CA PRO A 2 -17.05 -10.18 -15.41
C PRO A 2 -17.49 -9.10 -16.41
N ARG A 3 -18.68 -8.53 -16.20
CA ARG A 3 -19.11 -7.34 -16.93
C ARG A 3 -18.05 -6.28 -16.69
N THR A 4 -17.35 -5.89 -17.75
CA THR A 4 -16.58 -4.64 -17.82
C THR A 4 -17.56 -3.52 -17.49
N SER A 5 -17.58 -3.06 -16.23
CA SER A 5 -18.45 -1.96 -15.85
C SER A 5 -17.96 -0.71 -16.56
N THR A 6 -18.77 -0.29 -17.51
CA THR A 6 -18.81 1.03 -18.13
C THR A 6 -18.54 2.12 -17.10
N GLU A 7 -17.73 3.09 -17.53
CA GLU A 7 -17.36 4.32 -16.82
C GLU A 7 -18.50 4.81 -15.93
N ARG A 8 -18.31 4.70 -14.61
CA ARG A 8 -19.20 5.34 -13.65
C ARG A 8 -18.95 6.86 -13.72
N PRO A 9 -19.99 7.71 -13.77
CA PRO A 9 -19.84 9.14 -14.09
C PRO A 9 -18.88 9.86 -13.13
N GLN A 10 -17.95 10.66 -13.66
CA GLN A 10 -17.05 11.51 -12.87
C GLN A 10 -17.77 12.43 -11.88
N ARG A 11 -19.03 12.84 -12.17
CA ARG A 11 -19.88 13.62 -11.26
C ARG A 11 -20.14 12.92 -9.92
N ASP A 12 -20.17 11.60 -9.91
CA ASP A 12 -20.45 10.82 -8.70
C ASP A 12 -19.21 10.73 -7.80
N VAL A 13 -18.01 10.77 -8.37
CA VAL A 13 -16.74 10.74 -7.60
C VAL A 13 -16.48 12.07 -6.91
N HIS A 14 -16.70 13.20 -7.58
CA HIS A 14 -16.57 14.51 -6.95
C HIS A 14 -17.57 14.69 -5.79
N SER A 15 -18.82 14.27 -6.00
CA SER A 15 -19.86 14.28 -4.97
C SER A 15 -19.48 13.37 -3.79
N LEU A 16 -18.88 12.21 -4.07
CA LEU A 16 -18.34 11.32 -3.04
C LEU A 16 -17.23 12.01 -2.24
N THR A 17 -16.23 12.62 -2.89
CA THR A 17 -15.11 13.30 -2.21
C THR A 17 -15.60 14.41 -1.25
N LEU A 18 -16.56 15.23 -1.69
CA LEU A 18 -17.14 16.27 -0.83
C LEU A 18 -17.86 15.67 0.39
N LEU A 19 -18.67 14.64 0.17
CA LEU A 19 -19.39 13.95 1.22
C LEU A 19 -18.46 13.25 2.23
N LEU A 20 -17.40 12.62 1.73
CA LEU A 20 -16.38 12.00 2.58
C LEU A 20 -15.71 13.05 3.46
N ARG A 21 -15.37 14.21 2.89
CA ARG A 21 -14.79 15.33 3.64
C ARG A 21 -15.74 15.81 4.73
N GLU A 22 -17.01 16.06 4.41
CA GLU A 22 -18.00 16.52 5.39
C GLU A 22 -18.21 15.51 6.55
N ARG A 23 -18.27 14.21 6.23
CA ARG A 23 -18.63 13.17 7.21
C ARG A 23 -17.46 12.59 8.00
N LEU A 24 -16.29 12.50 7.40
CA LEU A 24 -15.16 11.72 7.93
C LEU A 24 -13.98 12.59 8.41
N GLN A 25 -14.05 13.91 8.26
CA GLN A 25 -12.96 14.80 8.68
C GLN A 25 -12.79 14.88 10.20
N SER A 26 -13.85 14.63 10.96
CA SER A 26 -13.82 14.55 12.42
C SER A 26 -14.24 13.18 12.94
N GLY A 27 -13.91 12.90 14.20
CA GLY A 27 -14.29 11.67 14.89
C GLY A 27 -13.32 10.51 14.69
N ARG A 28 -13.73 9.35 15.22
CA ARG A 28 -13.05 8.07 15.12
C ARG A 28 -13.70 7.27 13.98
N ASN A 29 -12.95 7.01 12.93
CA ASN A 29 -13.48 6.42 11.70
C ASN A 29 -12.84 5.06 11.40
N LEU A 30 -13.67 4.08 11.02
CA LEU A 30 -13.23 2.75 10.60
C LEU A 30 -13.49 2.56 9.10
N VAL A 31 -12.56 1.90 8.41
CA VAL A 31 -12.76 1.44 7.04
C VAL A 31 -12.57 -0.08 6.93
N TYR A 32 -13.49 -0.75 6.24
CA TYR A 32 -13.45 -2.19 5.98
C TYR A 32 -13.43 -2.45 4.47
N TYR A 33 -12.28 -2.94 3.99
CA TYR A 33 -12.10 -3.33 2.59
C TYR A 33 -12.51 -4.78 2.34
N ALA A 34 -13.08 -5.04 1.15
CA ALA A 34 -13.68 -6.32 0.78
C ALA A 34 -14.76 -6.76 1.78
N SER A 35 -15.58 -5.80 2.22
CA SER A 35 -16.62 -6.01 3.24
C SER A 35 -17.74 -6.95 2.78
N GLY A 36 -17.83 -7.25 1.48
CA GLY A 36 -19.00 -7.88 0.88
C GLY A 36 -20.20 -6.94 0.85
N ARG A 37 -21.34 -7.45 0.35
CA ARG A 37 -22.59 -6.69 0.16
C ARG A 37 -23.44 -6.56 1.43
N LYS A 38 -23.16 -7.37 2.45
CA LYS A 38 -24.02 -7.49 3.64
C LYS A 38 -23.61 -6.47 4.70
N VAL A 39 -24.48 -5.49 4.93
CA VAL A 39 -24.41 -4.63 6.11
C VAL A 39 -24.94 -5.42 7.31
N ARG A 40 -24.15 -5.52 8.39
CA ARG A 40 -24.52 -6.24 9.61
C ARG A 40 -24.95 -5.26 10.69
N ASP A 41 -25.97 -5.61 11.47
CA ASP A 41 -26.46 -4.76 12.58
C ASP A 41 -25.36 -4.43 13.60
N ALA A 42 -24.38 -5.32 13.79
CA ALA A 42 -23.24 -5.09 14.67
C ALA A 42 -22.35 -3.91 14.24
N TYR A 43 -22.33 -3.53 12.96
CA TYR A 43 -21.63 -2.31 12.52
C TYR A 43 -22.31 -1.05 13.09
N PHE A 44 -23.61 -1.18 13.35
CA PHE A 44 -24.53 -0.34 14.11
C PHE A 44 -24.12 0.03 15.52
N THR A 45 -23.19 -0.69 16.12
CA THR A 45 -22.87 -0.58 17.56
C THR A 45 -21.38 -0.40 17.84
N LEU A 46 -20.53 -0.46 16.81
CA LEU A 46 -19.09 -0.27 16.95
C LEU A 46 -18.74 1.11 17.54
N PRO A 47 -17.63 1.25 18.28
CA PRO A 47 -17.21 2.50 18.93
C PRO A 47 -16.52 3.47 17.94
N PHE A 48 -17.13 3.65 16.77
CA PHE A 48 -16.69 4.60 15.74
C PHE A 48 -17.87 5.49 15.35
N ASP A 49 -17.54 6.75 15.07
CA ASP A 49 -18.49 7.75 14.58
C ASP A 49 -18.98 7.37 13.17
N ASN A 50 -18.07 6.84 12.35
CA ASN A 50 -18.41 6.31 11.04
C ASN A 50 -17.74 4.96 10.77
N VAL A 51 -18.48 4.08 10.08
CA VAL A 51 -18.00 2.78 9.58
C VAL A 51 -18.15 2.76 8.07
N VAL A 52 -17.04 2.75 7.35
CA VAL A 52 -16.99 2.77 5.89
C VAL A 52 -16.75 1.38 5.34
N LEU A 53 -17.71 0.84 4.60
CA LEU A 53 -17.66 -0.49 4.00
C LEU A 53 -17.35 -0.34 2.50
N VAL A 54 -16.22 -0.89 2.06
CA VAL A 54 -15.75 -0.77 0.67
C VAL A 54 -15.81 -2.12 -0.02
N ASP A 55 -16.64 -2.21 -1.06
CA ASP A 55 -16.70 -3.36 -1.94
C ASP A 55 -17.34 -2.99 -3.30
N TYR A 56 -16.68 -3.30 -4.40
CA TYR A 56 -17.20 -3.07 -5.76
C TYR A 56 -18.55 -3.76 -6.03
N CYS A 57 -18.90 -4.75 -5.19
CA CYS A 57 -20.15 -5.45 -5.22
C CYS A 57 -21.37 -4.65 -4.75
N PHE A 58 -21.20 -3.50 -4.07
CA PHE A 58 -22.34 -2.64 -3.76
C PHE A 58 -22.91 -2.02 -5.04
N PRO A 59 -24.25 -1.99 -5.20
CA PRO A 59 -24.88 -1.52 -6.43
C PRO A 59 -24.75 0.00 -6.61
N GLN A 60 -24.68 0.76 -5.52
CA GLN A 60 -24.53 2.21 -5.52
C GLN A 60 -23.06 2.58 -5.33
N ILE A 61 -22.62 3.70 -5.92
CA ILE A 61 -21.26 4.22 -5.72
C ILE A 61 -21.05 4.55 -4.25
N PHE A 62 -22.04 5.15 -3.60
CA PHE A 62 -22.10 5.25 -2.16
C PHE A 62 -23.54 5.23 -1.65
N HIS A 63 -23.72 4.81 -0.41
CA HIS A 63 -24.98 4.88 0.34
C HIS A 63 -24.67 5.17 1.80
N ILE A 64 -25.49 5.98 2.46
CA ILE A 64 -25.35 6.28 3.88
C ILE A 64 -26.60 5.82 4.62
N GLU A 65 -26.37 5.00 5.63
CA GLU A 65 -27.39 4.65 6.61
C GLU A 65 -26.86 5.00 8.01
N LYS A 66 -27.38 6.08 8.61
CA LYS A 66 -26.91 6.61 9.90
C LYS A 66 -25.39 6.86 9.89
N ARG A 67 -24.63 5.99 10.54
CA ARG A 67 -23.15 6.01 10.65
C ARG A 67 -22.42 5.05 9.72
N VAL A 68 -23.15 4.16 9.04
CA VAL A 68 -22.56 3.20 8.11
C VAL A 68 -22.61 3.79 6.71
N ILE A 69 -21.45 3.86 6.06
CA ILE A 69 -21.29 4.35 4.70
C ILE A 69 -20.84 3.18 3.86
N THR A 70 -21.60 2.79 2.84
CA THR A 70 -21.15 1.79 1.87
C THR A 70 -20.60 2.49 0.64
N ILE A 71 -19.53 1.97 0.07
CA ILE A 71 -18.86 2.50 -1.13
C ILE A 71 -18.67 1.36 -2.13
N GLY A 72 -19.35 1.48 -3.26
CA GLY A 72 -19.36 0.51 -4.35
C GLY A 72 -18.16 0.57 -5.27
N LEU A 73 -16.96 0.80 -4.76
CA LEU A 73 -15.74 0.98 -5.57
C LEU A 73 -14.71 -0.13 -5.29
N THR A 74 -13.72 -0.26 -6.17
CA THR A 74 -12.55 -1.10 -5.87
C THR A 74 -11.74 -0.47 -4.73
N ALA A 75 -10.93 -1.28 -4.03
CA ALA A 75 -10.04 -0.80 -2.97
C ALA A 75 -9.14 0.36 -3.43
N LEU A 76 -8.58 0.28 -4.65
CA LEU A 76 -7.75 1.33 -5.23
C LEU A 76 -8.53 2.64 -5.46
N GLN A 77 -9.72 2.54 -6.05
CA GLN A 77 -10.58 3.70 -6.32
C GLN A 77 -11.09 4.37 -5.04
N ALA A 78 -11.51 3.57 -4.04
CA ALA A 78 -11.93 4.11 -2.75
C ALA A 78 -10.75 4.81 -2.03
N THR A 79 -9.57 4.17 -2.02
CA THR A 79 -8.33 4.75 -1.46
C THR A 79 -7.99 6.09 -2.09
N ALA A 80 -8.15 6.21 -3.41
CA ALA A 80 -7.95 7.46 -4.13
C ALA A 80 -8.91 8.56 -3.68
N ALA A 81 -10.21 8.25 -3.57
CA ALA A 81 -11.22 9.19 -3.11
C ALA A 81 -10.96 9.64 -1.65
N PHE A 82 -10.57 8.71 -0.77
CA PHE A 82 -10.19 9.07 0.60
C PHE A 82 -8.97 9.99 0.66
N LYS A 83 -7.95 9.73 -0.17
CA LYS A 83 -6.77 10.59 -0.27
C LYS A 83 -7.12 11.98 -0.78
N GLU A 84 -7.94 12.09 -1.83
CA GLU A 84 -8.40 13.37 -2.37
C GLU A 84 -9.25 14.16 -1.35
N ALA A 85 -10.02 13.46 -0.53
CA ALA A 85 -10.80 14.03 0.55
C ALA A 85 -9.97 14.39 1.80
N ASP A 86 -8.67 14.03 1.83
CA ASP A 86 -7.75 14.15 2.99
C ASP A 86 -8.27 13.41 4.24
N ILE A 87 -8.81 12.21 4.04
CA ILE A 87 -9.36 11.39 5.13
C ILE A 87 -8.31 10.40 5.64
N ARG A 88 -8.23 10.29 6.98
CA ARG A 88 -7.41 9.29 7.67
C ARG A 88 -8.24 8.47 8.65
N PHE A 89 -8.12 7.15 8.58
CA PHE A 89 -8.88 6.21 9.40
C PHE A 89 -8.13 5.79 10.67
N ASP A 90 -8.88 5.64 11.76
CA ASP A 90 -8.43 5.11 13.06
C ASP A 90 -8.38 3.59 13.07
N ALA A 91 -9.17 2.95 12.22
CA ALA A 91 -9.20 1.50 12.12
C ALA A 91 -9.33 1.05 10.66
N PHE A 92 -8.62 -0.02 10.34
CA PHE A 92 -8.59 -0.67 9.05
C PHE A 92 -8.92 -2.15 9.22
N VAL A 93 -9.91 -2.63 8.47
CA VAL A 93 -10.36 -4.02 8.49
C VAL A 93 -10.11 -4.65 7.12
N CYS A 94 -9.50 -5.84 7.13
CA CYS A 94 -9.37 -6.69 5.96
C CYS A 94 -9.27 -8.17 6.35
N SER A 95 -10.39 -8.89 6.26
CA SER A 95 -10.49 -10.30 6.72
C SER A 95 -10.45 -11.35 5.61
N ASN A 96 -10.93 -11.05 4.39
CA ASN A 96 -11.10 -12.00 3.26
C ASN A 96 -10.38 -11.58 1.95
N GLU A 97 -9.93 -10.33 1.85
CA GLU A 97 -9.10 -9.76 0.77
C GLU A 97 -9.71 -9.72 -0.64
N GLY A 98 -10.94 -10.22 -0.81
CA GLY A 98 -11.68 -10.16 -2.08
C GLY A 98 -11.11 -11.00 -3.23
N LEU A 99 -10.04 -11.78 -3.02
CA LEU A 99 -9.29 -12.48 -4.10
C LEU A 99 -10.07 -13.62 -4.77
N ASN A 100 -10.70 -14.51 -4.00
CA ASN A 100 -11.35 -15.72 -4.55
C ASN A 100 -12.86 -15.55 -4.78
N GLU A 101 -13.51 -14.69 -4.01
CA GLU A 101 -14.98 -14.55 -3.98
C GLU A 101 -15.46 -13.18 -4.52
N GLY A 102 -14.54 -12.22 -4.69
CA GLY A 102 -14.84 -10.82 -5.01
C GLY A 102 -13.96 -10.24 -6.13
N GLY A 103 -13.45 -11.05 -7.05
CA GLY A 103 -12.77 -10.55 -8.26
C GLY A 103 -11.53 -9.68 -8.02
N GLY A 104 -10.95 -9.70 -6.82
CA GLY A 104 -9.74 -8.95 -6.49
C GLY A 104 -8.51 -9.54 -7.19
N TYR A 105 -7.64 -8.68 -7.71
CA TYR A 105 -6.43 -9.10 -8.44
C TYR A 105 -5.20 -9.27 -7.55
N TYR A 106 -5.27 -8.80 -6.30
CA TYR A 106 -4.14 -8.72 -5.37
C TYR A 106 -4.62 -8.83 -3.91
N PRO A 107 -3.78 -9.31 -2.99
CA PRO A 107 -4.06 -9.24 -1.57
C PRO A 107 -4.01 -7.79 -1.08
N ILE A 108 -5.11 -7.31 -0.50
CA ILE A 108 -5.29 -6.04 0.21
C ILE A 108 -4.31 -5.85 1.39
N ASN A 109 -3.94 -6.89 2.16
CA ASN A 109 -2.87 -6.77 3.17
C ASN A 109 -1.45 -6.95 2.57
N GLY A 110 -1.35 -7.16 1.25
CA GLY A 110 -0.07 -7.23 0.54
C GLY A 110 0.67 -5.90 0.48
N ASN A 111 2.00 -5.95 0.39
CA ASN A 111 2.86 -4.75 0.29
C ASN A 111 2.42 -3.75 -0.79
N TRP A 112 1.91 -4.22 -1.92
CA TRP A 112 1.43 -3.35 -3.00
C TRP A 112 0.24 -2.51 -2.53
N SER A 113 -0.80 -3.17 -2.01
CA SER A 113 -2.04 -2.54 -1.52
C SER A 113 -1.79 -1.71 -0.28
N MET A 114 -1.02 -2.21 0.67
CA MET A 114 -0.63 -1.46 1.86
C MET A 114 0.19 -0.23 1.50
N GLY A 115 0.96 -0.29 0.40
CA GLY A 115 1.53 0.89 -0.23
C GLY A 115 0.47 1.97 -0.43
N THR A 116 -0.62 1.70 -1.15
CA THR A 116 -1.63 2.74 -1.41
C THR A 116 -2.51 3.08 -0.20
N ILE A 117 -2.76 2.13 0.70
CA ILE A 117 -3.66 2.27 1.85
C ILE A 117 -3.02 3.02 3.02
N LEU A 118 -1.73 2.81 3.31
CA LEU A 118 -1.10 3.43 4.49
C LEU A 118 -1.23 4.97 4.58
N PRO A 119 -1.16 5.74 3.47
CA PRO A 119 -1.38 7.19 3.50
C PRO A 119 -2.75 7.63 4.05
N ILE A 120 -3.79 6.79 3.91
CA ILE A 120 -5.15 7.09 4.41
C ILE A 120 -5.42 6.51 5.80
N LEU A 121 -4.40 6.00 6.49
CA LEU A 121 -4.51 5.55 7.88
C LEU A 121 -3.86 6.60 8.80
N LYS A 122 -4.34 6.75 10.03
CA LYS A 122 -3.65 7.57 11.04
C LYS A 122 -2.30 6.95 11.42
N ASP A 123 -1.43 7.74 12.04
CA ASP A 123 -0.08 7.29 12.42
C ASP A 123 -0.12 6.13 13.41
N THR A 124 -1.08 6.17 14.34
CA THR A 124 -1.48 5.02 15.13
C THR A 124 -2.91 4.64 14.75
N TYR A 125 -3.11 3.37 14.40
CA TYR A 125 -4.40 2.84 13.99
C TYR A 125 -4.60 1.39 14.45
N LEU A 126 -5.84 0.92 14.42
CA LEU A 126 -6.20 -0.47 14.66
C LEU A 126 -6.25 -1.23 13.33
N HIS A 127 -5.48 -2.30 13.20
CA HIS A 127 -5.51 -3.21 12.07
C HIS A 127 -6.27 -4.46 12.48
N ILE A 128 -7.35 -4.80 11.78
CA ILE A 128 -8.17 -5.98 12.06
C ILE A 128 -8.09 -6.90 10.85
N ALA A 129 -7.58 -8.10 11.06
CA ALA A 129 -7.33 -9.03 9.95
C ALA A 129 -7.34 -10.49 10.42
N CYS A 130 -7.33 -11.40 9.44
CA CYS A 130 -7.32 -12.84 9.66
C CYS A 130 -6.03 -13.49 9.13
N PRO A 131 -4.91 -13.48 9.91
CA PRO A 131 -3.64 -14.12 9.55
C PRO A 131 -3.78 -15.57 9.09
N GLY A 132 -4.69 -16.31 9.73
CA GLY A 132 -4.98 -17.71 9.40
C GLY A 132 -5.44 -17.92 7.96
N TYR A 133 -5.92 -16.89 7.26
CA TYR A 133 -6.28 -16.98 5.85
C TYR A 133 -5.07 -17.27 4.94
N TYR A 134 -3.89 -16.77 5.30
CA TYR A 134 -2.65 -16.90 4.51
C TYR A 134 -1.65 -17.90 5.08
N GLY A 135 -1.93 -18.44 6.27
CA GLY A 135 -0.94 -19.07 7.14
C GLY A 135 -0.14 -18.02 7.91
N ARG A 136 0.08 -18.26 9.21
CA ARG A 136 0.71 -17.31 10.14
C ARG A 136 2.09 -16.84 9.67
N THR A 137 2.93 -17.74 9.16
CA THR A 137 4.28 -17.43 8.66
C THR A 137 4.25 -16.43 7.51
N ARG A 138 3.40 -16.69 6.50
CA ARG A 138 3.25 -15.80 5.34
C ARG A 138 2.73 -14.43 5.74
N TRP A 139 1.77 -14.40 6.67
CA TRP A 139 1.25 -13.14 7.22
C TRP A 139 2.37 -12.31 7.86
N ARG A 140 3.11 -12.91 8.80
CA ARG A 140 4.20 -12.25 9.53
C ARG A 140 5.29 -11.73 8.59
N GLU A 141 5.77 -12.59 7.69
CA GLU A 141 6.94 -12.27 6.89
C GLU A 141 6.62 -11.35 5.73
N LYS A 142 5.43 -11.47 5.11
CA LYS A 142 5.14 -10.76 3.85
C LYS A 142 4.12 -9.63 3.96
N MET A 143 3.22 -9.67 4.96
CA MET A 143 2.13 -8.70 5.08
C MET A 143 2.35 -7.72 6.24
N PHE A 144 2.79 -8.23 7.39
CA PHE A 144 2.99 -7.42 8.61
C PHE A 144 4.43 -6.94 8.82
N ASN A 145 5.30 -7.16 7.84
CA ASN A 145 6.69 -6.75 7.88
C ASN A 145 6.91 -5.31 7.35
N LEU A 146 6.01 -4.41 7.70
CA LEU A 146 6.00 -3.01 7.31
C LEU A 146 6.87 -2.19 8.29
N PRO A 147 7.24 -0.93 7.99
CA PRO A 147 8.03 -0.11 8.90
C PRO A 147 7.16 0.43 10.03
N HIS A 148 6.62 -0.44 10.88
CA HIS A 148 5.72 -0.10 11.98
C HIS A 148 6.12 -0.82 13.29
N GLN A 149 5.66 -0.28 14.41
CA GLN A 149 5.53 -1.01 15.67
C GLN A 149 4.13 -1.61 15.77
N VAL A 150 4.05 -2.84 16.28
CA VAL A 150 2.82 -3.63 16.31
C VAL A 150 2.65 -4.25 17.69
N SER A 151 1.45 -4.16 18.25
CA SER A 151 1.05 -4.91 19.44
C SER A 151 -0.30 -5.58 19.21
N LEU A 152 -0.39 -6.89 19.45
CA LEU A 152 -1.65 -7.62 19.43
C LEU A 152 -2.49 -7.23 20.66
N LEU A 153 -3.75 -6.88 20.43
CA LEU A 153 -4.70 -6.54 21.48
C LEU A 153 -5.48 -7.78 21.92
N ASN A 154 -5.88 -7.80 23.20
CA ASN A 154 -6.72 -8.84 23.79
C ASN A 154 -8.00 -8.20 24.36
N ALA A 155 -8.95 -9.02 24.81
CA ALA A 155 -10.25 -8.55 25.29
C ALA A 155 -10.19 -7.62 26.53
N THR A 156 -9.05 -7.50 27.20
CA THR A 156 -8.87 -6.55 28.32
C THR A 156 -8.38 -5.17 27.90
N ASP A 157 -7.91 -5.01 26.66
CA ASP A 157 -7.50 -3.70 26.13
C ASP A 157 -8.75 -2.87 25.78
N PRO A 158 -8.83 -1.58 26.19
CA PRO A 158 -10.00 -0.74 25.92
C PRO A 158 -10.25 -0.46 24.44
N ASP A 159 -9.23 -0.58 23.58
CA ASP A 159 -9.38 -0.44 22.13
C ASP A 159 -9.68 -1.77 21.42
N TYR A 160 -9.80 -2.88 22.16
CA TYR A 160 -10.08 -4.16 21.57
C TYR A 160 -11.48 -4.20 20.95
N LEU A 161 -11.55 -4.82 19.77
CA LEU A 161 -12.79 -5.10 19.05
C LEU A 161 -12.84 -6.60 18.81
N ASP A 162 -14.00 -7.22 19.00
CA ASP A 162 -14.16 -8.62 18.63
C ASP A 162 -14.08 -8.75 17.09
N PRO A 163 -13.04 -9.40 16.55
CA PRO A 163 -12.88 -9.53 15.10
C PRO A 163 -13.97 -10.42 14.46
N SER A 164 -14.71 -11.21 15.24
CA SER A 164 -15.84 -12.02 14.76
C SER A 164 -16.97 -11.17 14.17
N ILE A 165 -17.07 -9.90 14.59
CA ILE A 165 -18.05 -8.93 14.08
C ILE A 165 -17.91 -8.78 12.55
N PHE A 166 -16.67 -8.75 12.05
CA PHE A 166 -16.38 -8.50 10.63
C PHE A 166 -16.37 -9.77 9.80
N SER A 167 -16.06 -10.92 10.41
CA SER A 167 -15.90 -12.16 9.66
C SER A 167 -16.30 -13.38 10.46
N GLU A 168 -16.97 -14.30 9.77
CA GLU A 168 -17.27 -15.62 10.30
C GLU A 168 -16.04 -16.56 10.26
N TYR A 169 -14.84 -16.09 9.84
CA TYR A 169 -13.67 -16.96 9.72
C TYR A 169 -13.23 -17.63 11.02
N SER A 170 -13.59 -17.07 12.17
CA SER A 170 -13.42 -17.71 13.48
C SER A 170 -14.07 -19.10 13.53
N ARG A 171 -15.19 -19.32 12.82
CA ARG A 171 -15.88 -20.63 12.71
C ARG A 171 -15.05 -21.72 12.03
N TYR A 172 -14.02 -21.32 11.27
CA TYR A 172 -13.11 -22.24 10.58
C TYR A 172 -11.77 -22.41 11.31
N GLY A 173 -11.69 -22.04 12.60
CA GLY A 173 -10.47 -22.14 13.39
C GLY A 173 -9.37 -21.16 12.95
N LYS A 174 -9.70 -20.14 12.14
CA LYS A 174 -8.73 -19.13 11.72
C LYS A 174 -8.69 -18.02 12.79
N ALA A 175 -7.51 -17.81 13.36
CA ALA A 175 -7.27 -16.73 14.32
C ALA A 175 -7.34 -15.38 13.60
N ALA A 176 -8.45 -14.67 13.76
CA ALA A 176 -8.52 -13.25 13.50
C ALA A 176 -7.97 -12.48 14.71
N GLY A 177 -7.38 -11.31 14.47
CA GLY A 177 -6.77 -10.52 15.52
C GLY A 177 -6.96 -9.03 15.28
N VAL A 178 -6.72 -8.28 16.34
CA VAL A 178 -6.72 -6.82 16.34
C VAL A 178 -5.35 -6.36 16.79
N TRP A 179 -4.68 -5.58 15.96
CA TRP A 179 -3.37 -5.04 16.24
C TRP A 179 -3.44 -3.53 16.36
N ARG A 180 -2.86 -2.98 17.42
CA ARG A 180 -2.49 -1.55 17.43
C ARG A 180 -1.20 -1.41 16.67
N VAL A 181 -1.22 -0.59 15.63
CA VAL A 181 -0.11 -0.39 14.70
C VAL A 181 0.28 1.08 14.74
N THR A 182 1.55 1.36 15.00
CA THR A 182 2.13 2.71 14.94
C THR A 182 3.16 2.78 13.82
N LYS A 183 2.99 3.69 12.87
CA LYS A 183 3.93 3.88 11.77
C LYS A 183 5.29 4.34 12.30
N GLN A 184 6.35 3.72 11.81
CA GLN A 184 7.74 3.98 12.20
C GLN A 184 8.65 3.94 10.98
N PRO A 185 8.62 4.99 10.12
CA PRO A 185 9.49 5.06 8.96
C PRO A 185 10.97 4.92 9.41
N GLY A 186 11.75 4.18 8.63
CA GLY A 186 13.17 4.04 8.87
C GLY A 186 13.95 5.32 8.56
N LEU A 187 15.14 5.44 9.15
CA LEU A 187 16.08 6.50 8.79
C LEU A 187 16.50 6.33 7.32
N ALA A 188 16.55 7.45 6.61
CA ALA A 188 17.01 7.47 5.23
C ALA A 188 18.54 7.32 5.18
N VAL A 189 19.02 6.52 4.22
CA VAL A 189 20.44 6.25 4.03
C VAL A 189 20.80 6.65 2.62
N SER A 190 21.88 7.40 2.42
CA SER A 190 22.25 7.90 1.09
C SER A 190 23.69 7.59 0.74
N PHE A 191 23.93 7.31 -0.53
CA PHE A 191 25.27 7.09 -1.10
C PHE A 191 25.34 7.60 -2.53
N LYS A 192 26.56 7.69 -3.08
CA LYS A 192 26.80 8.12 -4.46
C LYS A 192 26.88 6.94 -5.43
N ALA A 193 26.21 7.08 -6.57
CA ALA A 193 26.33 6.18 -7.71
C ALA A 193 26.73 7.01 -8.95
N GLY A 194 28.03 7.27 -9.08
CA GLY A 194 28.55 8.22 -10.07
C GLY A 194 28.22 9.64 -9.63
N ASN A 195 27.74 10.47 -10.57
CA ASN A 195 27.24 11.82 -10.29
C ASN A 195 25.88 11.87 -9.56
N ARG A 196 25.20 10.73 -9.38
CA ARG A 196 23.86 10.65 -8.79
C ARG A 196 23.89 10.38 -7.30
N THR A 197 22.89 10.91 -6.60
CA THR A 197 22.60 10.54 -5.20
C THR A 197 21.55 9.44 -5.19
N VAL A 198 21.82 8.32 -4.53
CA VAL A 198 20.86 7.26 -4.28
C VAL A 198 20.51 7.27 -2.79
N THR A 199 19.23 7.42 -2.48
CA THR A 199 18.70 7.42 -1.12
C THR A 199 17.79 6.21 -0.92
N LEU A 200 18.14 5.34 0.02
CA LEU A 200 17.30 4.25 0.51
C LEU A 200 16.36 4.78 1.57
N GLN A 201 15.10 4.36 1.48
CA GLN A 201 14.05 4.91 2.32
C GLN A 201 13.05 3.85 2.72
N ARG A 202 13.12 3.42 3.98
CA ARG A 202 12.16 2.47 4.53
C ARG A 202 10.88 3.17 4.97
N LYS A 203 10.14 3.73 4.01
CA LYS A 203 8.83 4.36 4.22
C LYS A 203 7.96 4.21 2.97
N ASN A 204 6.72 4.67 3.05
CA ASN A 204 5.82 4.68 1.92
C ASN A 204 6.23 5.71 0.85
N ILE A 205 6.26 5.30 -0.43
CA ILE A 205 6.58 6.19 -1.55
C ILE A 205 5.57 7.32 -1.74
N TRP A 206 4.30 7.07 -1.41
CA TRP A 206 3.22 8.04 -1.62
C TRP A 206 3.29 9.21 -0.64
N ASP A 207 3.99 9.06 0.48
CA ASP A 207 4.22 10.14 1.46
C ASP A 207 5.11 11.25 0.89
N ASP A 208 5.92 10.97 -0.13
CA ASP A 208 6.80 11.92 -0.80
C ASP A 208 6.32 12.27 -2.22
N TYR A 209 5.05 12.01 -2.54
CA TYR A 209 4.49 12.21 -3.89
C TYR A 209 4.74 13.62 -4.47
N ASP A 210 4.57 14.65 -3.65
CA ASP A 210 4.72 16.04 -4.10
C ASP A 210 6.18 16.47 -4.24
N ARG A 211 7.10 15.83 -3.52
CA ARG A 211 8.55 16.07 -3.58
C ARG A 211 9.19 15.46 -4.83
N LEU A 212 8.59 14.41 -5.38
CA LEU A 212 9.11 13.68 -6.53
C LEU A 212 8.61 14.29 -7.84
N ASP A 213 9.47 14.28 -8.86
CA ASP A 213 9.08 14.66 -10.23
C ASP A 213 8.30 13.52 -10.89
N THR A 214 8.71 12.29 -10.61
CA THR A 214 8.05 11.06 -11.05
C THR A 214 8.34 9.95 -10.06
N LEU A 215 7.39 9.02 -9.93
CA LEU A 215 7.63 7.75 -9.26
C LEU A 215 7.26 6.58 -10.16
N MET A 216 8.01 5.49 -10.07
CA MET A 216 7.67 4.24 -10.72
C MET A 216 7.37 3.19 -9.67
N VAL A 217 6.13 2.72 -9.68
CA VAL A 217 5.61 1.76 -8.71
C VAL A 217 5.24 0.47 -9.41
N ARG A 218 5.51 -0.67 -8.75
CA ARG A 218 4.98 -1.93 -9.27
C ARG A 218 3.46 -1.86 -9.33
N CYS A 219 2.88 -2.30 -10.43
CA CYS A 219 1.44 -2.50 -10.55
C CYS A 219 1.18 -3.69 -11.48
N SER A 220 -0.02 -4.27 -11.40
CA SER A 220 -0.42 -5.25 -12.40
C SER A 220 -0.82 -4.53 -13.71
N PRO A 221 -0.73 -5.20 -14.87
CA PRO A 221 -1.16 -4.60 -16.15
C PRO A 221 -2.62 -4.14 -16.15
N GLY A 222 -3.50 -4.82 -15.39
CA GLY A 222 -4.91 -4.45 -15.28
C GLY A 222 -5.16 -3.14 -14.54
N GLU A 223 -4.17 -2.63 -13.81
CA GLU A 223 -4.30 -1.46 -12.93
C GLU A 223 -3.55 -0.24 -13.45
N GLU A 224 -2.67 -0.40 -14.44
CA GLU A 224 -1.85 0.69 -14.98
C GLU A 224 -2.70 1.90 -15.34
N ARG A 225 -3.79 1.67 -16.09
CA ARG A 225 -4.70 2.74 -16.51
C ARG A 225 -5.30 3.48 -15.31
N GLN A 226 -5.77 2.74 -14.31
CA GLN A 226 -6.37 3.34 -13.11
C GLN A 226 -5.33 4.12 -12.30
N LEU A 227 -4.13 3.54 -12.12
CA LEU A 227 -3.02 4.18 -11.43
C LEU A 227 -2.66 5.52 -12.08
N GLN A 228 -2.52 5.54 -13.40
CA GLN A 228 -2.15 6.75 -14.14
C GLN A 228 -3.25 7.81 -14.15
N GLN A 229 -4.52 7.39 -14.17
CA GLN A 229 -5.67 8.31 -14.08
C GLN A 229 -5.75 8.99 -12.72
N ILE A 230 -5.50 8.24 -11.65
CA ILE A 230 -5.62 8.74 -10.27
C ILE A 230 -4.36 9.50 -9.86
N VAL A 231 -3.19 9.04 -10.33
CA VAL A 231 -1.90 9.53 -9.88
C VAL A 231 -0.99 9.83 -11.07
N PRO A 232 -1.09 11.01 -11.70
CA PRO A 232 -0.46 11.30 -13.00
C PRO A 232 1.07 11.16 -13.04
N LYS A 233 1.76 11.52 -11.95
CA LYS A 233 3.22 11.33 -11.79
C LYS A 233 3.65 9.87 -11.61
N ALA A 234 2.72 8.95 -11.35
CA ALA A 234 3.04 7.54 -11.17
C ALA A 234 3.11 6.83 -12.52
N LYS A 235 4.19 6.08 -12.74
CA LYS A 235 4.38 5.20 -13.89
C LYS A 235 4.45 3.75 -13.42
N PRO A 236 4.01 2.80 -14.25
CA PRO A 236 4.16 1.39 -13.94
C PRO A 236 5.65 1.00 -13.91
N LEU A 237 6.02 0.16 -12.97
CA LEU A 237 7.33 -0.46 -12.89
C LEU A 237 7.19 -1.97 -13.02
N TYR A 238 7.61 -2.51 -14.16
CA TYR A 238 7.48 -3.92 -14.45
C TYR A 238 8.69 -4.71 -13.96
N ARG A 239 8.42 -5.87 -13.37
CA ARG A 239 9.46 -6.84 -13.02
C ARG A 239 9.90 -7.54 -14.31
N PRO A 240 11.21 -7.65 -14.59
CA PRO A 240 11.69 -8.47 -15.71
C PRO A 240 11.14 -9.89 -15.64
N LYS A 241 10.70 -10.43 -16.77
CA LYS A 241 10.12 -11.79 -16.84
C LYS A 241 11.20 -12.83 -16.52
N TYR A 242 12.41 -12.61 -17.00
CA TYR A 242 13.58 -13.41 -16.65
C TYR A 242 14.66 -12.52 -16.03
N TYR A 243 15.39 -13.07 -15.06
CA TYR A 243 16.52 -12.41 -14.43
C TYR A 243 17.81 -12.55 -15.26
N ARG A 244 17.69 -12.52 -16.59
CA ARG A 244 18.85 -12.48 -17.49
C ARG A 244 19.40 -11.05 -17.54
N GLY A 245 20.69 -10.94 -17.82
CA GLY A 245 21.39 -9.67 -17.69
C GLY A 245 20.95 -8.61 -18.70
N ASP A 246 20.76 -9.04 -19.94
CA ASP A 246 20.26 -8.25 -21.07
C ASP A 246 18.84 -7.70 -20.83
N GLU A 247 17.91 -8.53 -20.35
CA GLU A 247 16.54 -8.09 -20.04
C GLU A 247 16.50 -7.07 -18.89
N GLN A 248 17.35 -7.25 -17.87
CA GLN A 248 17.49 -6.29 -16.79
C GLN A 248 18.07 -4.96 -17.27
N ASP A 249 19.12 -5.01 -18.08
CA ASP A 249 19.76 -3.80 -18.62
C ASP A 249 18.80 -3.03 -19.54
N ALA A 250 18.00 -3.73 -20.36
CA ALA A 250 16.94 -3.10 -21.16
C ALA A 250 15.89 -2.40 -20.28
N SER A 251 15.52 -3.01 -19.14
CA SER A 251 14.63 -2.38 -18.16
C SER A 251 15.28 -1.14 -17.52
N PHE A 252 16.58 -1.16 -17.22
CA PHE A 252 17.31 0.00 -16.67
C PHE A 252 17.39 1.13 -17.69
N GLU A 253 17.72 0.80 -18.93
CA GLU A 253 17.82 1.74 -20.03
C GLU A 253 16.47 2.44 -20.27
N ALA A 254 15.37 1.70 -20.27
CA ALA A 254 14.03 2.27 -20.43
C ALA A 254 13.70 3.30 -19.35
N ILE A 255 14.05 3.02 -18.08
CA ILE A 255 13.86 3.96 -16.96
C ILE A 255 14.68 5.24 -17.17
N LEU A 256 15.96 5.12 -17.51
CA LEU A 256 16.84 6.27 -17.70
C LEU A 256 16.50 7.08 -18.95
N HIS A 257 16.10 6.40 -20.03
CA HIS A 257 15.65 7.06 -21.25
C HIS A 257 14.40 7.91 -20.99
N PHE A 258 13.42 7.35 -20.26
CA PHE A 258 12.25 8.11 -19.81
C PHE A 258 12.66 9.34 -18.98
N CYS A 259 13.55 9.15 -18.00
CA CYS A 259 13.99 10.25 -17.13
C CYS A 259 14.69 11.37 -17.91
N ASN A 260 15.53 11.02 -18.90
CA ASN A 260 16.17 11.98 -19.79
C ASN A 260 15.15 12.73 -20.65
N LEU A 261 14.25 12.00 -21.31
CA LEU A 261 13.25 12.57 -22.22
C LEU A 261 12.37 13.59 -21.50
N HIS A 262 12.00 13.31 -20.26
CA HIS A 262 11.11 14.14 -19.44
C HIS A 262 11.85 15.02 -18.43
N ARG A 263 13.19 15.03 -18.43
CA ARG A 263 14.04 15.77 -17.47
C ARG A 263 13.65 15.53 -16.00
N VAL A 264 13.38 14.28 -15.65
CA VAL A 264 13.04 13.85 -14.28
C VAL A 264 14.28 13.98 -13.40
N GLY A 265 14.32 14.96 -12.49
CA GLY A 265 15.46 15.18 -11.60
C GLY A 265 15.42 14.30 -10.36
N LYS A 266 14.22 14.13 -9.77
CA LYS A 266 13.95 13.34 -8.56
C LYS A 266 13.03 12.17 -8.88
N LEU A 267 13.60 10.97 -8.97
CA LEU A 267 12.89 9.74 -9.28
C LEU A 267 12.64 8.91 -8.02
N GLY A 268 11.38 8.53 -7.75
CA GLY A 268 11.04 7.52 -6.75
C GLY A 268 10.86 6.14 -7.38
N LEU A 269 11.39 5.08 -6.75
CA LEU A 269 11.25 3.70 -7.21
C LEU A 269 10.84 2.79 -6.05
N THR A 270 9.93 1.85 -6.32
CA THR A 270 9.63 0.72 -5.42
C THR A 270 10.42 -0.52 -5.84
N PRO A 271 10.56 -1.57 -5.02
CA PRO A 271 11.41 -2.71 -5.36
C PRO A 271 10.88 -3.50 -6.56
N TRP A 272 11.72 -3.74 -7.58
CA TRP A 272 11.36 -4.47 -8.81
C TRP A 272 12.33 -5.57 -9.24
N LEU A 273 13.56 -5.60 -8.70
CA LEU A 273 14.60 -6.53 -9.12
C LEU A 273 14.73 -7.79 -8.28
N GLY A 274 13.85 -8.02 -7.31
CA GLY A 274 13.88 -9.24 -6.49
C GLY A 274 15.21 -9.49 -5.76
N GLY A 275 16.00 -8.44 -5.50
CA GLY A 275 17.17 -8.49 -4.60
C GLY A 275 18.51 -8.11 -5.23
N ASN A 276 18.70 -8.19 -6.56
CA ASN A 276 19.98 -7.84 -7.20
C ASN A 276 20.00 -6.38 -7.68
N TYR A 277 20.34 -5.47 -6.77
CA TYR A 277 20.40 -4.04 -7.09
C TYR A 277 21.81 -3.52 -7.40
N ASN A 278 22.85 -4.30 -7.09
CA ASN A 278 24.22 -3.93 -7.43
C ASN A 278 24.41 -3.77 -8.94
N ARG A 279 23.77 -4.61 -9.76
CA ARG A 279 23.78 -4.47 -11.22
C ARG A 279 23.21 -3.12 -11.66
N PHE A 280 22.06 -2.72 -11.11
CA PHE A 280 21.45 -1.44 -11.40
C PHE A 280 22.36 -0.27 -11.01
N VAL A 281 22.95 -0.29 -9.82
CA VAL A 281 23.89 0.76 -9.36
C VAL A 281 25.13 0.85 -10.27
N ASN A 282 25.66 -0.28 -10.71
CA ASN A 282 26.79 -0.31 -11.65
C ASN A 282 26.37 0.22 -13.03
N TYR A 283 25.17 -0.12 -13.50
CA TYR A 283 24.62 0.40 -14.75
C TYR A 283 24.45 1.93 -14.70
N LEU A 284 23.97 2.49 -13.58
CA LEU A 284 23.87 3.94 -13.36
C LEU A 284 25.23 4.64 -13.53
N LYS A 285 26.28 4.08 -12.91
CA LYS A 285 27.65 4.60 -12.98
C LYS A 285 28.19 4.55 -14.40
N ALA A 286 28.08 3.40 -15.06
CA ALA A 286 28.63 3.17 -16.40
C ALA A 286 27.99 4.06 -17.48
N ASN A 287 26.77 4.57 -17.25
CA ASN A 287 26.02 5.33 -18.23
C ASN A 287 25.71 6.77 -17.79
N GLU A 288 26.45 7.36 -16.86
CA GLU A 288 26.18 8.72 -16.36
C GLU A 288 26.34 9.82 -17.41
N ALA A 289 27.30 9.69 -18.33
CA ALA A 289 27.48 10.64 -19.43
C ALA A 289 26.35 10.55 -20.47
N ARG A 290 25.82 9.34 -20.70
CA ARG A 290 24.72 9.09 -21.65
C ARG A 290 23.37 9.53 -21.08
N PHE A 291 23.16 9.35 -19.78
CA PHE A 291 21.92 9.68 -19.10
C PHE A 291 22.11 10.69 -17.96
N PRO A 292 22.14 12.01 -18.23
CA PRO A 292 22.32 13.00 -17.17
C PRO A 292 21.19 13.03 -16.11
N TYR A 293 20.03 12.44 -16.40
CA TYR A 293 18.90 12.30 -15.47
C TYR A 293 18.68 10.83 -15.06
N PRO A 294 18.09 10.57 -13.88
CA PRO A 294 17.82 11.53 -12.80
C PRO A 294 19.09 11.87 -12.00
N GLN A 295 19.12 13.02 -11.31
CA GLN A 295 20.22 13.36 -10.40
C GLN A 295 20.03 12.73 -9.01
N GLU A 296 18.78 12.54 -8.60
CA GLU A 296 18.41 11.97 -7.31
C GLU A 296 17.49 10.77 -7.51
N LEU A 297 17.89 9.61 -6.98
CA LEU A 297 17.08 8.41 -6.93
C LEU A 297 16.68 8.11 -5.49
N TYR A 298 15.39 7.92 -5.27
CA TYR A 298 14.82 7.53 -3.99
C TYR A 298 14.26 6.10 -4.12
N LEU A 299 14.88 5.16 -3.43
CA LEU A 299 14.51 3.75 -3.43
C LEU A 299 13.67 3.45 -2.17
N TYR A 300 12.35 3.47 -2.34
CA TYR A 300 11.38 3.27 -1.28
C TYR A 300 11.08 1.79 -1.08
N HIS A 301 10.96 1.36 0.16
CA HIS A 301 10.49 0.02 0.49
C HIS A 301 9.79 -0.01 1.83
N LEU A 302 8.87 -0.96 1.99
CA LEU A 302 8.21 -1.20 3.27
C LEU A 302 8.90 -2.34 4.03
N HIS A 303 9.32 -3.37 3.30
CA HIS A 303 9.83 -4.62 3.86
C HIS A 303 11.32 -4.53 4.22
N HIS A 304 11.71 -5.00 5.41
CA HIS A 304 13.10 -4.82 5.89
C HIS A 304 14.16 -5.60 5.08
N ASN A 305 13.76 -6.66 4.35
CA ASN A 305 14.68 -7.41 3.48
C ASN A 305 14.88 -6.80 2.09
N ASP A 306 14.12 -5.76 1.73
CA ASP A 306 14.36 -5.07 0.46
C ASP A 306 15.65 -4.24 0.54
N TYR A 307 16.40 -4.19 -0.57
CA TYR A 307 17.64 -3.41 -0.73
C TYR A 307 18.78 -3.72 0.26
N GLN A 308 18.79 -4.89 0.93
CA GLN A 308 19.86 -5.25 1.89
C GLN A 308 21.28 -5.01 1.36
N GLN A 309 21.55 -5.38 0.10
CA GLN A 309 22.85 -5.16 -0.56
C GLN A 309 23.23 -3.67 -0.63
N LEU A 310 22.24 -2.80 -0.87
CA LEU A 310 22.47 -1.36 -0.96
C LEU A 310 22.67 -0.73 0.41
N TYR A 311 21.98 -1.20 1.45
CA TYR A 311 22.22 -0.76 2.83
C TYR A 311 23.66 -1.07 3.24
N GLN A 312 24.14 -2.28 2.93
CA GLN A 312 25.53 -2.67 3.16
C GLN A 312 26.51 -1.76 2.40
N GLN A 313 26.23 -1.47 1.13
CA GLN A 313 27.05 -0.57 0.32
C GLN A 313 27.09 0.86 0.87
N ALA A 314 26.01 1.32 1.50
CA ALA A 314 25.93 2.64 2.11
C ALA A 314 26.62 2.71 3.49
N GLY A 315 27.26 1.62 3.95
CA GLY A 315 27.96 1.57 5.23
C GLY A 315 27.06 1.23 6.42
N GLU A 316 25.78 0.93 6.20
CA GLU A 316 24.93 0.38 7.25
C GLU A 316 25.13 -1.14 7.36
N ILE A 317 25.73 -1.57 8.47
CA ILE A 317 25.62 -2.96 8.90
C ILE A 317 24.18 -3.12 9.39
N THR A 318 23.31 -3.73 8.56
CA THR A 318 22.01 -4.21 9.02
C THR A 318 22.27 -5.11 10.23
N LYS A 319 22.07 -4.58 11.45
CA LYS A 319 22.10 -5.38 12.67
C LYS A 319 21.18 -6.58 12.44
N LYS A 320 21.68 -7.78 12.78
CA LYS A 320 20.94 -9.05 12.74
C LYS A 320 19.47 -8.85 13.09
N ALA A 321 18.59 -9.56 12.39
CA ALA A 321 17.16 -9.66 12.63
C ALA A 321 16.87 -9.44 14.13
N ARG A 322 16.15 -8.35 14.45
CA ARG A 322 15.60 -8.16 15.79
C ARG A 322 14.92 -9.47 16.17
N THR A 323 15.22 -9.97 17.36
CA THR A 323 14.49 -11.05 18.01
C THR A 323 13.01 -10.69 17.89
N PHE A 324 12.30 -11.48 17.11
CA PHE A 324 10.86 -11.31 16.96
C PHE A 324 10.27 -11.40 18.36
N VAL A 325 9.50 -10.39 18.76
CA VAL A 325 8.53 -10.60 19.83
C VAL A 325 7.66 -11.74 19.31
N GLU A 326 7.66 -12.87 20.01
CA GLU A 326 6.74 -13.96 19.70
C GLU A 326 5.33 -13.38 19.72
N LEU A 327 4.71 -13.32 18.54
CA LEU A 327 3.26 -13.16 18.46
C LEU A 327 2.67 -14.47 19.01
N PRO A 328 1.77 -14.42 20.01
CA PRO A 328 1.04 -15.60 20.47
C PRO A 328 0.33 -16.37 19.33
#